data_AF-A0A252E1Z5-F1
#
_entry.id   AF-A0A252E1Z5-F1
#
_cell.length_a   1.000
_cell.length_b   1.000
_cell.length_c   1.000
_cell.angle_alpha   90.00
_cell.angle_beta   90.00
_cell.angle_gamma   90.00
#
_symmetry.space_group_name_H-M   'P 1'
#
loop_
_entity.id
_entity.type
_entity.pdbx_description
1 polymer ?
#
loop_
_entity_poly.entity_id
_entity_poly.type
_entity_poly.pdbx_seq_one_letter_code
_entity_poly.pdbx_strand_id
1 'polypeptide(L)'
;MSKYHRPLYKDKHSTQTLQQGLNEYYAVNPNVTNPQELLPEFARILLAHDASHVIYGCDTGMYDELKLLPLIWWTSDYKFRDHLQTLKDPTISPAIRIMYDDLIKQHGVLWLYSSIFLTLPQLVPELTQMWFKSRQRKSYVPFLNFEPLLERSLLDIRQEFDLLPLIE
;
A
#
# COMPACT_ATOMS: atom_id res chain seq x y z
N MET A 1 -7.19 15.74 24.24
CA MET A 1 -8.05 14.65 23.73
C MET A 1 -8.03 14.69 22.22
N SER A 2 -7.14 13.95 21.57
CA SER A 2 -7.24 13.73 20.12
C SER A 2 -7.98 12.42 19.90
N LYS A 3 -9.28 12.50 19.56
CA LYS A 3 -10.05 11.36 19.06
C LYS A 3 -9.60 11.12 17.63
N TYR A 4 -8.44 10.47 17.42
CA TYR A 4 -8.15 9.91 16.11
C TYR A 4 -9.11 8.73 15.92
N HIS A 5 -10.20 8.98 15.20
CA HIS A 5 -11.04 7.92 14.67
C HIS A 5 -10.16 7.08 13.74
N ARG A 6 -10.17 5.75 13.89
CA ARG A 6 -9.48 4.85 12.95
C ARG A 6 -9.97 5.23 11.55
N PRO A 7 -9.08 5.49 10.57
CA PRO A 7 -9.50 5.82 9.22
C PRO A 7 -10.49 4.78 8.69
N LEU A 8 -11.59 5.24 8.10
CA LEU A 8 -12.69 4.38 7.68
C LEU A 8 -12.22 3.40 6.61
N TYR A 9 -11.27 3.79 5.75
CA TYR A 9 -10.73 2.89 4.74
C TYR A 9 -10.04 1.66 5.35
N LYS A 10 -9.61 1.72 6.62
CA LYS A 10 -8.99 0.58 7.33
C LYS A 10 -10.02 -0.41 7.89
N ASP A 11 -11.31 -0.11 7.86
CA ASP A 11 -12.34 -1.12 8.13
C ASP A 11 -12.42 -2.05 6.93
N LYS A 12 -12.22 -3.36 7.14
CA LYS A 12 -12.30 -4.38 6.09
C LYS A 12 -13.63 -4.36 5.32
N HIS A 13 -14.71 -3.91 5.96
CA HIS A 13 -16.05 -3.81 5.37
C HIS A 13 -16.42 -2.38 4.97
N SER A 14 -15.44 -1.46 4.87
CA SER A 14 -15.69 -0.09 4.44
C SER A 14 -16.43 -0.04 3.11
N THR A 15 -17.51 0.73 3.08
CA THR A 15 -18.31 0.99 1.87
C THR A 15 -17.91 2.29 1.18
N GLN A 16 -16.84 2.96 1.63
CA GLN A 16 -16.27 4.10 0.90
C GLN A 16 -15.86 3.67 -0.50
N THR A 17 -15.94 4.59 -1.45
CA THR A 17 -15.27 4.38 -2.73
C THR A 17 -13.75 4.42 -2.56
N LEU A 18 -12.99 3.80 -3.47
CA LEU A 18 -11.53 3.90 -3.44
C LEU A 18 -11.07 5.37 -3.48
N GLN A 19 -11.73 6.23 -4.26
CA GLN A 19 -11.46 7.66 -4.30
C GLN A 19 -11.69 8.34 -2.94
N GLN A 20 -12.79 8.01 -2.24
CA GLN A 20 -13.06 8.53 -0.90
C GLN A 20 -12.00 8.06 0.12
N GLY A 21 -11.60 6.79 0.04
CA GLY A 21 -10.55 6.24 0.88
C GLY A 21 -9.18 6.88 0.63
N LEU A 22 -8.85 7.16 -0.64
CA LEU A 22 -7.64 7.92 -1.00
C LEU A 22 -7.66 9.35 -0.46
N ASN A 23 -8.80 10.04 -0.58
CA ASN A 23 -8.94 11.38 -0.02
C ASN A 23 -8.76 11.39 1.51
N GLU A 24 -9.30 10.38 2.20
CA GLU A 24 -9.08 10.20 3.64
C GLU A 24 -7.61 9.87 3.94
N TYR A 25 -6.98 8.97 3.17
CA TYR A 25 -5.57 8.60 3.31
C TYR A 25 -4.64 9.81 3.25
N TYR A 26 -4.80 10.70 2.26
CA TYR A 26 -3.99 11.91 2.16
C TYR A 26 -4.30 12.92 3.27
N ALA A 27 -5.55 13.00 3.73
CA ALA A 27 -5.94 13.88 4.83
C ALA A 27 -5.33 13.47 6.17
N VAL A 28 -5.16 12.16 6.42
CA VAL A 28 -4.57 11.63 7.66
C VAL A 28 -3.04 11.48 7.59
N ASN A 29 -2.46 11.43 6.39
CA ASN A 29 -1.02 11.32 6.15
C ASN A 29 -0.44 12.58 5.45
N PRO A 30 -0.44 13.76 6.08
CA PRO A 30 -0.01 15.01 5.44
C PRO A 30 1.49 15.06 5.08
N ASN A 31 2.28 14.12 5.58
CA ASN A 31 3.72 14.03 5.32
C ASN A 31 4.07 13.17 4.09
N VAL A 32 3.10 12.45 3.54
CA VAL A 32 3.29 11.67 2.30
C VAL A 32 3.26 12.64 1.12
N THR A 33 4.24 12.51 0.22
CA THR A 33 4.29 13.31 -1.01
C THR A 33 3.02 13.11 -1.83
N ASN A 34 2.35 14.21 -2.20
CA ASN A 34 1.19 14.16 -3.07
C ASN A 34 1.64 13.81 -4.51
N PRO A 35 1.17 12.70 -5.11
CA PRO A 35 1.58 12.31 -6.46
C PRO A 35 1.25 13.34 -7.55
N GLN A 36 0.28 14.23 -7.31
CA GLN A 36 -0.09 15.31 -8.25
C GLN A 36 1.02 16.35 -8.43
N GLU A 37 2.02 16.39 -7.54
CA GLU A 37 3.16 17.31 -7.60
C GLU A 37 4.36 16.73 -8.36
N LEU A 38 4.27 15.46 -8.81
CA LEU A 38 5.36 14.73 -9.44
C LEU A 38 5.19 14.63 -10.96
N LEU A 39 6.30 14.24 -11.64
CA LEU A 39 6.25 13.89 -13.06
C LEU A 39 5.26 12.72 -13.28
N PRO A 40 4.51 12.70 -14.40
CA PRO A 40 3.41 11.75 -14.60
C PRO A 40 3.80 10.28 -14.43
N GLU A 41 5.01 9.91 -14.85
CA GLU A 41 5.53 8.54 -14.74
C GLU A 41 5.83 8.13 -13.30
N PHE A 42 6.24 9.07 -12.43
CA PHE A 42 6.50 8.81 -11.01
C PHE A 42 5.18 8.79 -10.24
N ALA A 43 4.31 9.75 -10.56
CA ALA A 43 2.99 9.91 -9.98
C ALA A 43 2.18 8.61 -10.10
N ARG A 44 2.25 7.93 -11.24
CA ARG A 44 1.49 6.70 -11.47
C ARG A 44 1.82 5.58 -10.50
N ILE A 45 3.11 5.35 -10.22
CA ILE A 45 3.52 4.28 -9.30
C ILE A 45 3.27 4.67 -7.84
N LEU A 46 3.46 5.95 -7.50
CA LEU A 46 3.13 6.45 -6.17
C LEU A 46 1.61 6.36 -5.91
N LEU A 47 0.78 6.74 -6.88
CA LEU A 47 -0.67 6.59 -6.80
C LEU A 47 -1.10 5.12 -6.67
N ALA A 48 -0.50 4.21 -7.42
CA ALA A 48 -0.78 2.77 -7.33
C ALA A 48 -0.41 2.21 -5.94
N HIS A 49 0.69 2.69 -5.38
CA HIS A 49 1.11 2.37 -4.01
C HIS A 49 0.11 2.91 -2.98
N ASP A 50 -0.24 4.19 -3.05
CA ASP A 50 -1.18 4.82 -2.12
C ASP A 50 -2.58 4.19 -2.21
N ALA A 51 -3.03 3.86 -3.43
CA ALA A 51 -4.27 3.10 -3.64
C ALA A 51 -4.19 1.71 -3.00
N SER A 52 -3.02 1.08 -2.98
CA SER A 52 -2.82 -0.21 -2.32
C SER A 52 -3.01 -0.10 -0.80
N HIS A 53 -2.52 0.95 -0.13
CA HIS A 53 -2.82 1.17 1.30
C HIS A 53 -4.33 1.17 1.56
N VAL A 54 -5.09 1.87 0.72
CA VAL A 54 -6.55 1.98 0.86
C VAL A 54 -7.25 0.64 0.56
N ILE A 55 -6.88 -0.04 -0.54
CA ILE A 55 -7.47 -1.32 -0.94
C ILE A 55 -7.20 -2.40 0.13
N TYR A 56 -5.97 -2.48 0.64
CA TYR A 56 -5.57 -3.50 1.63
C TYR A 56 -5.80 -3.07 3.08
N GLY A 57 -6.29 -1.85 3.33
CA GLY A 57 -6.54 -1.34 4.68
C GLY A 57 -5.28 -1.16 5.53
N CYS A 58 -4.14 -0.92 4.89
CA CYS A 58 -2.83 -0.77 5.52
C CYS A 58 -2.57 0.70 5.91
N ASP A 59 -1.91 0.92 7.04
CA ASP A 59 -1.39 2.22 7.48
C ASP A 59 -0.02 2.54 6.87
N THR A 60 0.53 3.71 7.20
CA THR A 60 1.89 4.16 6.78
C THR A 60 2.97 3.82 7.81
N GLY A 61 2.63 3.08 8.86
CA GLY A 61 3.59 2.59 9.85
C GLY A 61 4.47 1.47 9.29
N MET A 62 5.70 1.35 9.78
CA MET A 62 6.70 0.38 9.27
C MET A 62 6.19 -1.06 9.14
N TYR A 63 5.32 -1.50 10.05
CA TYR A 63 4.69 -2.83 9.99
C TYR A 63 3.87 -3.00 8.70
N ASP A 64 3.00 -2.05 8.43
CA ASP A 64 2.09 -2.09 7.30
C ASP A 64 2.81 -1.78 5.98
N GLU A 65 3.82 -0.90 5.99
CA GLU A 65 4.71 -0.66 4.83
C GLU A 65 5.42 -1.96 4.38
N LEU A 66 6.03 -2.68 5.33
CA LEU A 66 6.71 -3.95 5.03
C LEU A 66 5.72 -5.06 4.64
N LYS A 67 4.49 -5.02 5.16
CA LYS A 67 3.42 -5.96 4.83
C LYS A 67 2.82 -5.70 3.45
N LEU A 68 2.74 -4.43 3.04
CA LEU A 68 2.11 -4.02 1.79
C LEU A 68 2.84 -4.59 0.57
N LEU A 69 4.17 -4.61 0.58
CA LEU A 69 4.99 -5.14 -0.51
C LEU A 69 4.64 -6.60 -0.90
N PRO A 70 4.70 -7.58 0.02
CA PRO A 70 4.33 -8.95 -0.29
C PRO A 70 2.85 -9.11 -0.60
N LEU A 71 1.95 -8.31 0.01
CA LEU A 71 0.54 -8.27 -0.38
C LEU A 71 0.41 -7.92 -1.86
N ILE A 72 0.97 -6.78 -2.30
CA ILE A 72 0.97 -6.37 -3.70
C ILE A 72 1.50 -7.50 -4.59
N TRP A 73 2.66 -8.09 -4.26
CA TRP A 73 3.26 -9.14 -5.09
C TRP A 73 2.39 -10.40 -5.22
N TRP A 74 1.64 -10.75 -4.18
CA TRP A 74 0.82 -11.96 -4.18
C TRP A 74 -0.60 -11.73 -4.70
N THR A 75 -1.15 -10.53 -4.57
CA THR A 75 -2.58 -10.27 -4.83
C THR A 75 -2.85 -9.29 -5.95
N SER A 76 -1.83 -8.64 -6.50
CA SER A 76 -1.94 -7.78 -7.68
C SER A 76 -1.28 -8.40 -8.93
N ASP A 77 -1.47 -7.79 -10.09
CA ASP A 77 -0.75 -8.13 -11.32
C ASP A 77 0.74 -7.70 -11.30
N TYR A 78 1.13 -6.85 -10.33
CA TYR A 78 2.51 -6.40 -10.14
C TYR A 78 3.31 -7.35 -9.26
N LYS A 79 4.30 -8.02 -9.85
CA LYS A 79 5.10 -9.06 -9.17
C LYS A 79 6.44 -8.54 -8.71
N PHE A 80 7.10 -9.33 -7.85
CA PHE A 80 8.47 -9.04 -7.39
C PHE A 80 9.45 -8.79 -8.54
N ARG A 81 9.29 -9.48 -9.67
CA ARG A 81 10.10 -9.25 -10.88
C ARG A 81 9.93 -7.84 -11.44
N ASP A 82 8.70 -7.35 -11.48
CA ASP A 82 8.37 -6.00 -11.96
C ASP A 82 8.93 -4.96 -10.99
N HIS A 83 8.85 -5.22 -9.68
CA HIS A 83 9.50 -4.40 -8.66
C HIS A 83 11.02 -4.29 -8.83
N LEU A 84 11.70 -5.40 -9.10
CA LEU A 84 13.13 -5.38 -9.40
C LEU A 84 13.45 -4.61 -10.69
N GLN A 85 12.56 -4.61 -11.69
CA GLN A 85 12.72 -3.81 -12.89
C GLN A 85 12.53 -2.32 -12.59
N THR A 86 11.49 -1.96 -11.83
CA THR A 86 11.22 -0.59 -11.36
C THR A 86 12.41 -0.01 -10.58
N LEU A 87 13.06 -0.80 -9.73
CA LEU A 87 14.26 -0.38 -8.98
C LEU A 87 15.48 -0.15 -9.87
N LYS A 88 15.59 -0.85 -11.00
CA LYS A 88 16.71 -0.73 -11.95
C LYS A 88 16.47 0.35 -12.99
N ASP A 89 15.22 0.71 -13.25
CA ASP A 89 14.88 1.77 -14.19
C ASP A 89 15.29 3.13 -13.61
N PRO A 90 16.26 3.84 -14.22
CA PRO A 90 16.70 5.15 -13.73
C PRO A 90 15.60 6.19 -13.84
N THR A 91 14.60 5.98 -14.70
CA THR A 91 13.43 6.83 -14.84
C THR A 91 12.50 6.63 -13.66
N ILE A 92 12.22 5.39 -13.25
CA ILE A 92 11.14 5.11 -12.29
C ILE A 92 11.64 4.98 -10.83
N SER A 93 12.87 4.50 -10.64
CA SER A 93 13.48 4.36 -9.31
C SER A 93 13.44 5.61 -8.41
N PRO A 94 13.40 6.87 -8.92
CA PRO A 94 13.17 8.05 -8.09
C PRO A 94 11.85 8.02 -7.31
N ALA A 95 10.77 7.43 -7.84
CA ALA A 95 9.49 7.32 -7.14
C ALA A 95 9.63 6.53 -5.83
N ILE A 96 10.38 5.43 -5.87
CA ILE A 96 10.66 4.61 -4.69
C ILE A 96 11.54 5.39 -3.70
N ARG A 97 12.51 6.16 -4.19
CA ARG A 97 13.36 7.00 -3.32
C ARG A 97 12.55 8.06 -2.58
N ILE A 98 11.56 8.66 -3.23
CA ILE A 98 10.67 9.65 -2.60
C ILE A 98 9.95 9.04 -1.39
N MET A 99 9.41 7.82 -1.52
CA MET A 99 8.76 7.11 -0.40
C MET A 99 9.72 6.92 0.79
N TYR A 100 10.96 6.49 0.53
CA TYR A 100 11.98 6.36 1.58
C TYR A 100 12.39 7.71 2.18
N ASP A 101 12.52 8.74 1.33
CA ASP A 101 12.88 10.09 1.77
C ASP A 101 11.80 10.69 2.68
N ASP A 102 10.51 10.43 2.42
CA ASP A 102 9.41 10.86 3.27
C ASP A 102 9.48 10.18 4.66
N LEU A 103 9.72 8.86 4.71
CA LEU A 103 9.96 8.14 5.97
C LEU A 103 11.17 8.67 6.74
N ILE A 104 12.27 8.95 6.03
CA ILE A 104 13.50 9.50 6.60
C ILE A 104 13.28 10.91 7.14
N LYS A 105 12.57 11.77 6.41
CA LYS A 105 12.23 13.14 6.86
C LYS A 105 11.35 13.10 8.10
N GLN A 106 10.38 12.18 8.14
CA GLN A 106 9.42 12.09 9.24
C GLN A 106 10.03 11.52 10.52
N HIS A 107 10.89 10.49 10.41
CA HIS A 107 11.32 9.71 11.57
C HIS A 107 12.84 9.59 11.74
N GLY A 108 13.62 9.91 10.71
CA GLY A 108 15.07 9.80 10.70
C GLY A 108 15.59 8.43 10.28
N VAL A 109 16.83 8.42 9.77
CA VAL A 109 17.48 7.22 9.20
C VAL A 109 17.71 6.12 10.24
N LEU A 110 18.11 6.47 11.47
CA LEU A 110 18.34 5.49 12.54
C LEU A 110 17.05 4.75 12.89
N TRP A 111 15.94 5.49 12.99
CA TRP A 111 14.63 4.92 13.25
C TRP A 111 14.20 3.99 12.13
N LEU A 112 14.43 4.36 10.86
CA LEU A 112 14.06 3.54 9.70
C LEU A 112 14.68 2.14 9.81
N TYR A 113 16.01 2.07 9.94
CA TYR A 113 16.71 0.79 9.99
C TYR A 113 16.40 0.00 11.26
N SER A 114 16.29 0.64 12.43
CA SER A 114 15.90 -0.05 13.66
C SER A 114 14.48 -0.61 13.57
N SER A 115 13.55 0.14 12.96
CA SER A 115 12.15 -0.26 12.84
C SER A 115 12.03 -1.45 11.89
N ILE A 116 12.73 -1.45 10.75
CA ILE A 116 12.78 -2.62 9.85
C ILE A 116 13.28 -3.85 10.61
N PHE A 117 14.40 -3.73 11.32
CA PHE A 117 15.02 -4.86 12.03
C PHE A 117 14.11 -5.45 13.13
N LEU A 118 13.38 -4.61 13.86
CA LEU A 118 12.49 -5.04 14.93
C LEU A 118 11.14 -5.58 14.43
N THR A 119 10.65 -5.03 13.32
CA THR A 119 9.33 -5.33 12.76
C THR A 119 9.35 -6.60 11.91
N LEU A 120 10.41 -6.80 11.13
CA LEU A 120 10.49 -7.91 10.18
C LEU A 120 10.28 -9.29 10.84
N PRO A 121 10.89 -9.64 11.99
CA PRO A 121 10.67 -10.94 12.64
C PRO A 121 9.22 -11.15 13.10
N GLN A 122 8.53 -10.07 13.50
CA GLN A 122 7.13 -10.11 13.94
C GLN A 122 6.16 -10.32 12.78
N LEU A 123 6.55 -9.84 11.60
CA LEU A 123 5.75 -9.92 10.38
C LEU A 123 5.84 -11.32 9.72
N VAL A 124 6.92 -12.07 9.95
CA VAL A 124 7.14 -13.40 9.32
C VAL A 124 5.95 -14.36 9.49
N PRO A 125 5.40 -14.61 10.70
CA PRO A 125 4.26 -15.51 10.85
C PRO A 125 3.04 -15.06 10.04
N GLU A 126 2.72 -13.77 10.04
CA GLU A 126 1.59 -13.21 9.29
C GLU A 126 1.81 -13.38 7.78
N LEU A 127 3.01 -13.09 7.28
CA LEU A 127 3.36 -13.31 5.88
C LEU A 127 3.23 -14.77 5.45
N THR A 128 3.62 -15.72 6.31
CA THR A 128 3.43 -17.14 5.97
C THR A 128 1.94 -17.49 5.84
N GLN A 129 1.10 -16.99 6.76
CA GLN A 129 -0.35 -17.22 6.69
C GLN A 129 -0.97 -16.56 5.46
N MET A 130 -0.59 -15.32 5.17
CA MET A 130 -1.03 -14.57 3.99
C MET A 130 -0.64 -15.29 2.70
N TRP A 131 0.60 -15.81 2.62
CA TRP A 131 1.06 -16.60 1.48
C TRP A 131 0.22 -17.87 1.27
N PHE A 132 -0.06 -18.62 2.35
CA PHE A 132 -0.90 -19.82 2.23
C PHE A 132 -2.31 -19.50 1.73
N LYS A 133 -2.88 -18.37 2.16
CA LYS A 133 -4.19 -17.88 1.71
C LYS A 133 -4.15 -17.35 0.27
N SER A 134 -3.04 -16.75 -0.16
CA SER A 134 -2.93 -16.11 -1.48
C SER A 134 -2.46 -17.03 -2.61
N ARG A 135 -1.87 -18.20 -2.30
CA ARG A 135 -1.25 -19.08 -3.32
C ARG A 135 -2.21 -19.72 -4.34
N GLN A 136 -3.52 -19.72 -4.12
CA GLN A 136 -4.52 -20.37 -5.00
C GLN A 136 -5.47 -19.38 -5.69
N ARG A 137 -5.10 -18.08 -5.73
CA ARG A 137 -5.95 -17.03 -6.28
C ARG A 137 -6.05 -17.08 -7.80
N LYS A 138 -7.24 -16.72 -8.29
CA LYS A 138 -7.57 -16.59 -9.72
C LYS A 138 -7.80 -15.16 -10.18
N SER A 139 -7.95 -14.23 -9.23
CA SER A 139 -8.20 -12.80 -9.47
C SER A 139 -7.07 -11.97 -8.86
N TYR A 140 -6.68 -10.91 -9.56
CA TYR A 140 -5.57 -10.03 -9.20
C TYR A 140 -5.97 -8.57 -9.35
N VAL A 141 -5.64 -7.76 -8.36
CA VAL A 141 -5.85 -6.31 -8.41
C VAL A 141 -4.98 -5.72 -9.53
N PRO A 142 -5.52 -4.90 -10.45
CA PRO A 142 -4.73 -4.20 -11.45
C PRO A 142 -3.96 -3.06 -10.79
N PHE A 143 -2.69 -3.29 -10.43
CA PHE A 143 -1.89 -2.35 -9.62
C PHE A 143 -1.67 -1.02 -10.35
N LEU A 144 -1.15 -1.05 -11.58
CA LEU A 144 -0.88 0.16 -12.36
C LEU A 144 -2.10 0.70 -13.12
N ASN A 145 -3.17 -0.08 -13.21
CA ASN A 145 -4.42 0.27 -13.91
C ASN A 145 -5.58 0.26 -12.91
N PHE A 146 -5.39 0.87 -11.74
CA PHE A 146 -6.36 0.88 -10.64
C PHE A 146 -7.48 1.92 -10.83
N GLU A 147 -7.34 2.83 -11.79
CA GLU A 147 -8.26 3.94 -12.06
C GLU A 147 -9.72 3.50 -12.27
N PRO A 148 -10.02 2.38 -12.96
CA PRO A 148 -11.39 1.86 -13.07
C PRO A 148 -12.02 1.46 -11.72
N LEU A 149 -11.22 1.32 -10.66
CA LEU A 149 -11.68 0.98 -9.32
C LEU A 149 -12.01 2.21 -8.47
N LEU A 150 -11.64 3.43 -8.88
CA LEU A 150 -11.78 4.66 -8.08
C LEU A 150 -13.20 4.91 -7.57
N GLU A 151 -14.20 4.70 -8.42
CA GLU A 151 -15.61 4.93 -8.10
C GLU A 151 -16.29 3.71 -7.45
N ARG A 152 -15.58 2.59 -7.30
CA ARG A 152 -16.12 1.37 -6.72
C ARG A 152 -15.92 1.35 -5.22
N SER A 153 -16.84 0.69 -4.50
CA SER A 153 -16.72 0.55 -3.05
C SER A 153 -15.54 -0.37 -2.69
N LEU A 154 -14.86 -0.07 -1.59
CA LEU A 154 -13.77 -0.89 -1.06
C LEU A 154 -14.25 -2.30 -0.73
N LEU A 155 -15.46 -2.45 -0.20
CA LEU A 155 -16.09 -3.75 0.04
C LEU A 155 -16.20 -4.57 -1.26
N ASP A 156 -16.71 -3.98 -2.35
CA ASP A 156 -16.86 -4.69 -3.63
C ASP A 156 -15.50 -5.09 -4.21
N ILE A 157 -14.51 -4.19 -4.17
CA ILE A 157 -13.13 -4.45 -4.63
C ILE A 157 -12.55 -5.63 -3.82
N ARG A 158 -12.65 -5.57 -2.49
CA ARG A 158 -12.10 -6.60 -1.60
C ARG A 158 -12.81 -7.94 -1.76
N GLN A 159 -14.09 -7.97 -2.07
CA GLN A 159 -14.81 -9.20 -2.36
C GLN A 159 -14.43 -9.79 -3.71
N GLU A 160 -14.42 -8.97 -4.77
CA GLU A 160 -14.06 -9.43 -6.13
C GLU A 160 -12.66 -10.02 -6.18
N PHE A 161 -11.70 -9.35 -5.55
CA PHE A 161 -10.32 -9.80 -5.55
C PHE A 161 -10.04 -10.83 -4.45
N ASP A 162 -11.00 -11.19 -3.58
CA ASP A 162 -10.91 -12.12 -2.43
C ASP A 162 -9.99 -11.64 -1.29
N LEU A 163 -9.86 -10.34 -1.09
CA LEU A 163 -8.92 -9.70 -0.16
C LEU A 163 -9.37 -9.77 1.30
N LEU A 164 -10.66 -9.96 1.58
CA LEU A 164 -11.21 -9.96 2.94
C LEU A 164 -10.49 -10.88 3.94
N PRO A 165 -10.04 -12.12 3.59
CA PRO A 165 -9.31 -12.99 4.51
C PRO A 165 -7.90 -12.50 4.86
N LEU A 166 -7.39 -11.47 4.17
CA LEU A 166 -6.07 -10.89 4.35
C LEU A 166 -6.08 -9.53 5.08
N ILE A 167 -7.26 -9.00 5.38
CA ILE A 167 -7.43 -7.69 6.03
C ILE A 167 -8.00 -7.93 7.43
N GLU A 168 -7.41 -7.29 8.44
CA GLU A 168 -7.79 -7.42 9.86
C GLU A 168 -8.92 -6.49 10.30
#